data_AF-A0A6M2AEU6-F1
#
_entry.id   AF-A0A6M2AEU6-F1
#
_cell.length_a   1.000
_cell.length_b   1.000
_cell.length_c   1.000
_cell.angle_alpha   90.00
_cell.angle_beta   90.00
_cell.angle_gamma   90.00
#
_symmetry.space_group_name_H-M   'P 1'
#
loop_
_entity.id
_entity.type
_entity.pdbx_description
1 polymer ?
#
loop_
_entity_poly.entity_id
_entity_poly.type
_entity_poly.pdbx_seq_one_letter_code
_entity_poly.pdbx_strand_id
1 'polypeptide(L)'
;MSVSSLTSLVTLKDDSKVPVSTLQTVANSLKALNETNGIALYDLFQICRDPNYKPKATPMGDSTTILKKFSLMESDGRIHQDIKAIVLNALQLEREVDIKLVSPVKKV
;
A
#
# COMPACT_ATOMS: atom_id res chain seq x y z
N MET A 1 31.47 -6.25 18.43
CA MET A 1 30.06 -5.89 18.20
C MET A 1 29.71 -6.30 16.78
N SER A 2 28.91 -7.35 16.60
CA SER A 2 28.46 -7.79 15.28
C SER A 2 27.14 -7.10 14.99
N VAL A 3 27.12 -6.15 14.05
CA VAL A 3 25.87 -5.56 13.57
C VAL A 3 25.25 -6.56 12.60
N SER A 4 24.54 -7.54 13.14
CA SER A 4 23.69 -8.42 12.36
C SER A 4 22.48 -7.62 11.92
N SER A 5 22.62 -6.79 10.89
CA SER A 5 21.48 -6.18 10.18
C SER A 5 20.75 -7.28 9.41
N LEU A 6 20.09 -8.19 10.13
CA LEU A 6 19.10 -9.08 9.57
C LEU A 6 17.90 -8.21 9.23
N THR A 7 17.82 -7.80 7.97
CA THR A 7 16.58 -7.29 7.39
C THR A 7 15.58 -8.43 7.46
N SER A 8 14.88 -8.57 8.60
CA SER A 8 13.89 -9.63 8.79
C SER A 8 12.86 -9.50 7.67
N LEU A 9 12.74 -10.54 6.88
CA LEU A 9 11.78 -10.62 5.78
C LEU A 9 10.51 -11.31 6.26
N VAL A 10 9.38 -10.89 5.72
CA VAL A 10 8.08 -11.52 5.94
C VAL A 10 7.50 -11.95 4.60
N THR A 11 6.88 -13.13 4.58
CA THR A 11 6.22 -13.68 3.38
C THR A 11 4.77 -13.18 3.31
N LEU A 12 4.40 -12.56 2.20
CA LEU A 12 3.04 -12.13 1.90
C LEU A 12 2.22 -13.30 1.33
N LYS A 13 0.89 -13.14 1.19
CA LYS A 13 0.01 -14.22 0.69
C LYS A 13 0.34 -14.67 -0.73
N ASP A 14 0.88 -13.79 -1.56
CA ASP A 14 1.37 -14.09 -2.91
C ASP A 14 2.81 -14.66 -2.96
N ASP A 15 3.35 -15.07 -1.80
CA ASP A 15 4.70 -15.60 -1.63
C ASP A 15 5.85 -14.60 -1.87
N SER A 16 5.54 -13.32 -2.14
CA SER A 16 6.55 -12.27 -2.14
C SER A 16 7.13 -12.05 -0.74
N LYS A 17 8.40 -11.61 -0.70
CA LYS A 17 9.12 -11.34 0.55
C LYS A 17 9.46 -9.87 0.62
N VAL A 18 9.05 -9.22 1.70
CA VAL A 18 9.32 -7.80 1.95
C VAL A 18 9.99 -7.60 3.31
N PRO A 19 10.77 -6.53 3.51
CA PRO A 19 11.28 -6.18 4.84
C PRO A 19 10.13 -5.93 5.83
N VAL A 20 10.29 -6.42 7.07
CA VAL A 20 9.32 -6.20 8.16
C VAL A 20 9.13 -4.70 8.43
N SER A 21 10.20 -3.91 8.37
CA SER A 21 10.12 -2.45 8.51
C SER A 21 9.26 -1.81 7.42
N THR A 22 9.44 -2.22 6.16
CA THR A 22 8.60 -1.77 5.04
C THR A 22 7.15 -2.16 5.25
N LEU A 23 6.88 -3.41 5.67
CA LEU A 23 5.52 -3.85 5.99
C LEU A 23 4.87 -2.98 7.07
N GLN A 24 5.56 -2.72 8.17
CA GLN A 24 5.03 -1.92 9.28
C GLN A 24 4.71 -0.49 8.86
N THR A 25 5.64 0.17 8.14
CA THR A 25 5.43 1.53 7.64
C THR A 25 4.24 1.59 6.69
N VAL A 26 4.16 0.69 5.71
CA VAL A 26 3.05 0.66 4.75
C VAL A 26 1.73 0.35 5.46
N ALA A 27 1.69 -0.61 6.38
CA ALA A 27 0.47 -0.95 7.11
C ALA A 27 -0.06 0.22 7.94
N ASN A 28 0.83 0.99 8.59
CA ASN A 28 0.45 2.20 9.32
C ASN A 28 -0.11 3.28 8.39
N SER A 29 0.54 3.51 7.24
CA SER A 29 0.05 4.46 6.23
C SER A 29 -1.30 4.03 5.67
N LEU A 30 -1.51 2.75 5.39
CA LEU A 30 -2.78 2.22 4.89
C LEU A 30 -3.91 2.36 5.92
N LYS A 31 -3.62 2.09 7.21
CA LYS A 31 -4.60 2.28 8.28
C LYS A 31 -5.01 3.75 8.40
N ALA A 32 -4.04 4.66 8.46
CA ALA A 32 -4.31 6.09 8.54
C ALA A 32 -5.06 6.61 7.30
N LEU A 33 -4.72 6.11 6.10
CA LEU A 33 -5.42 6.47 4.87
C LEU A 33 -6.86 5.96 4.85
N ASN A 34 -7.11 4.74 5.32
CA ASN A 34 -8.46 4.19 5.44
C ASN A 34 -9.36 5.01 6.38
N GLU A 35 -8.80 5.57 7.44
CA GLU A 35 -9.53 6.40 8.40
C GLU A 35 -9.75 7.84 7.91
N THR A 36 -8.90 8.35 7.02
CA THR A 36 -8.90 9.77 6.62
C THR A 36 -9.37 10.03 5.19
N ASN A 37 -9.10 9.13 4.25
CA ASN A 37 -9.43 9.28 2.84
C ASN A 37 -9.55 7.92 2.11
N GLY A 38 -10.74 7.32 2.16
CA GLY A 38 -11.03 6.06 1.47
C GLY A 38 -10.92 6.14 -0.06
N ILE A 39 -11.12 7.32 -0.67
CA ILE A 39 -10.97 7.52 -2.12
C ILE A 39 -9.50 7.36 -2.53
N ALA A 40 -8.57 7.99 -1.80
CA ALA A 40 -7.15 7.85 -2.05
C ALA A 40 -6.66 6.42 -1.80
N LEU A 41 -7.24 5.71 -0.83
CA LEU A 41 -6.98 4.28 -0.62
C LEU A 41 -7.43 3.43 -1.81
N TYR A 42 -8.61 3.75 -2.36
CA TYR A 42 -9.13 3.11 -3.57
C TYR A 42 -8.27 3.37 -4.79
N ASP A 43 -7.89 4.62 -5.01
CA ASP A 43 -6.99 4.98 -6.12
C ASP A 43 -5.64 4.27 -5.98
N LEU A 44 -5.06 4.20 -4.77
CA LEU A 44 -3.84 3.43 -4.53
C LEU A 44 -3.97 1.97 -4.94
N PHE A 45 -5.07 1.33 -4.55
CA PHE A 45 -5.32 -0.05 -4.91
C PHE A 45 -5.41 -0.23 -6.43
N GLN A 46 -6.10 0.69 -7.12
CA GLN A 46 -6.24 0.64 -8.58
C GLN A 46 -4.93 0.90 -9.31
N ILE A 47 -4.11 1.87 -8.86
CA ILE A 47 -2.76 2.10 -9.42
C ILE A 47 -1.88 0.86 -9.26
N CYS A 48 -1.95 0.20 -8.09
CA CYS A 48 -1.19 -1.02 -7.84
C CYS A 48 -1.63 -2.17 -8.76
N ARG A 49 -2.92 -2.28 -9.08
CA ARG A 49 -3.47 -3.32 -9.97
C ARG A 49 -3.22 -3.03 -11.44
N ASP A 50 -3.50 -1.81 -11.88
CA ASP A 50 -3.33 -1.35 -13.26
C ASP A 50 -2.41 -0.12 -13.29
N PRO A 51 -1.17 -0.25 -13.80
CA PRO A 51 -0.25 0.87 -13.90
C PRO A 51 -0.74 1.99 -14.85
N ASN A 52 -1.74 1.73 -15.69
CA ASN A 52 -2.35 2.75 -16.55
C ASN A 52 -3.51 3.50 -15.89
N TYR A 53 -3.91 3.11 -14.67
CA TYR A 53 -4.94 3.80 -13.93
C TYR A 53 -4.51 5.24 -13.64
N LYS A 54 -5.38 6.19 -13.99
CA LYS A 54 -5.18 7.61 -13.71
C LYS A 54 -6.20 8.04 -12.66
N PRO A 55 -5.77 8.36 -11.43
CA PRO A 55 -6.63 8.94 -10.41
C PRO A 55 -7.33 10.17 -10.99
N LYS A 56 -8.65 10.24 -10.86
CA LYS A 56 -9.39 11.43 -11.25
C LYS A 56 -9.33 12.41 -10.08
N ALA A 57 -9.00 13.67 -10.35
CA ALA A 57 -9.12 14.72 -9.35
C ALA A 57 -10.59 14.78 -8.89
N THR A 58 -10.81 14.62 -7.58
CA THR A 58 -12.14 14.74 -6.98
C THR A 58 -12.20 16.04 -6.16
N PRO A 59 -13.40 16.56 -5.86
CA PRO A 59 -13.54 17.66 -4.91
C PRO A 59 -12.94 17.37 -3.52
N MET A 60 -12.71 16.09 -3.19
CA MET A 60 -12.09 15.64 -1.94
C MET A 60 -10.55 15.59 -1.99
N GLY A 61 -9.95 16.05 -3.09
CA GLY A 61 -8.52 16.21 -3.25
C GLY A 61 -7.91 15.35 -4.36
N ASP A 62 -6.63 15.60 -4.59
CA ASP A 62 -5.79 14.83 -5.51
C ASP A 62 -5.14 13.65 -4.76
N SER A 63 -5.59 12.44 -5.07
CA SER A 63 -5.07 11.20 -4.50
C SER A 63 -3.56 11.09 -4.67
N THR A 64 -2.99 11.56 -5.78
CA THR A 64 -1.54 11.57 -6.02
C THR A 64 -0.81 12.34 -4.92
N THR A 65 -1.28 13.54 -4.60
CA THR A 65 -0.71 14.38 -3.54
C THR A 65 -0.86 13.73 -2.17
N ILE A 66 -1.99 13.10 -1.88
CA ILE A 66 -2.24 12.41 -0.61
C ILE A 66 -1.30 11.21 -0.47
N LEU A 67 -1.19 10.37 -1.49
CA LEU A 67 -0.33 9.18 -1.47
C LEU A 67 1.15 9.53 -1.30
N LYS A 68 1.60 10.63 -1.89
CA LYS A 68 2.95 11.18 -1.67
C LYS A 68 3.15 11.61 -0.22
N LYS A 69 2.17 12.26 0.43
CA LYS A 69 2.25 12.62 1.86
C LYS A 69 2.39 11.41 2.78
N PHE A 70 1.78 10.28 2.41
CA PHE A 70 1.89 9.01 3.14
C PHE A 70 3.12 8.17 2.75
N SER A 71 3.99 8.70 1.88
CA SER A 71 5.15 7.97 1.32
C SER A 71 4.78 6.64 0.65
N LEU A 72 3.56 6.54 0.12
CA LEU A 72 3.06 5.38 -0.64
C LEU A 72 3.32 5.51 -2.14
N MET A 73 3.76 6.69 -2.58
CA MET A 73 4.07 7.02 -3.96
C MET A 73 5.33 7.90 -4.01
N GLU A 74 6.21 7.63 -4.97
CA GLU A 74 7.41 8.39 -5.26
C GLU A 74 7.08 9.78 -5.85
N SER A 75 8.06 10.68 -5.86
CA SER A 75 7.89 12.04 -6.39
C SER A 75 7.49 12.04 -7.88
N ASP A 76 7.97 11.05 -8.64
CA ASP A 76 7.66 10.84 -10.06
C ASP A 76 6.33 10.13 -10.33
N GLY A 77 5.59 9.76 -9.27
CA GLY A 77 4.29 9.11 -9.36
C GLY A 77 4.34 7.58 -9.41
N ARG A 78 5.52 6.95 -9.38
CA ARG A 78 5.64 5.49 -9.31
C ARG A 78 5.41 4.99 -7.88
N ILE A 79 5.05 3.72 -7.78
CA ILE A 79 4.91 3.01 -6.50
C ILE A 79 6.00 1.95 -6.44
N HIS A 80 6.78 1.95 -5.36
CA HIS A 80 7.82 0.95 -5.13
C HIS A 80 7.23 -0.46 -5.10
N GLN A 81 7.96 -1.45 -5.64
CA GLN A 81 7.46 -2.82 -5.80
C GLN A 81 7.01 -3.45 -4.46
N ASP A 82 7.76 -3.26 -3.39
CA ASP A 82 7.38 -3.76 -2.06
C ASP A 82 6.07 -3.14 -1.55
N ILE A 83 5.88 -1.83 -1.76
CA ILE A 83 4.64 -1.13 -1.38
C ILE A 83 3.49 -1.72 -2.17
N LYS A 84 3.67 -1.89 -3.49
CA LYS A 84 2.67 -2.51 -4.36
C LYS A 84 2.31 -3.92 -3.91
N ALA A 85 3.29 -4.76 -3.60
CA ALA A 85 3.06 -6.11 -3.10
C ALA A 85 2.25 -6.09 -1.80
N ILE A 86 2.63 -5.25 -0.83
CA ILE A 86 1.91 -5.11 0.44
C ILE A 86 0.47 -4.65 0.20
N VAL A 87 0.26 -3.60 -0.60
CA VAL A 87 -1.06 -3.05 -0.92
C VAL A 87 -1.99 -4.12 -1.52
N LEU A 88 -1.50 -4.87 -2.53
CA LEU A 88 -2.30 -5.91 -3.20
C LEU A 88 -2.67 -7.08 -2.28
N ASN A 89 -1.87 -7.34 -1.25
CA ASN A 89 -2.14 -8.41 -0.27
C ASN A 89 -2.94 -7.91 0.95
N ALA A 90 -2.90 -6.61 1.23
CA ALA A 90 -3.52 -5.95 2.38
C ALA A 90 -4.92 -5.40 2.08
N LEU A 91 -5.26 -5.16 0.80
CA LEU A 91 -6.56 -4.61 0.40
C LEU A 91 -7.39 -5.66 -0.35
N GLN A 92 -8.64 -5.83 0.08
CA GLN A 92 -9.63 -6.63 -0.62
C GLN A 92 -10.82 -5.76 -1.01
N LEU A 93 -11.25 -5.87 -2.26
CA LEU A 93 -12.54 -5.30 -2.69
C LEU A 93 -13.66 -6.23 -2.22
N GLU A 94 -14.50 -5.76 -1.32
CA GLU A 94 -15.73 -6.47 -0.97
C GLU A 94 -16.86 -6.17 -1.98
N ARG A 95 -16.90 -4.95 -2.51
CA ARG A 95 -17.82 -4.45 -3.56
C ARG A 95 -17.11 -3.43 -4.45
N GLU A 96 -17.75 -2.99 -5.54
CA GLU A 96 -17.13 -2.14 -6.60
C GLU A 96 -16.26 -0.97 -6.08
N VAL A 97 -16.59 -0.40 -4.92
CA VAL A 97 -15.85 0.71 -4.30
C VAL A 97 -15.46 0.47 -2.83
N ASP A 98 -15.86 -0.66 -2.24
CA ASP A 98 -15.66 -0.91 -0.82
C ASP A 98 -14.38 -1.72 -0.59
N ILE A 99 -13.42 -1.11 0.10
CA ILE A 99 -12.10 -1.68 0.37
C ILE A 99 -11.97 -2.01 1.83
N LYS A 100 -11.56 -3.25 2.09
CA LYS A 100 -11.25 -3.74 3.42
C LYS A 100 -9.76 -3.97 3.59
N LEU A 101 -9.24 -3.48 4.71
CA LEU A 101 -7.92 -3.82 5.20
C LEU A 101 -7.93 -5.23 5.79
N VAL A 102 -7.04 -6.08 5.30
CA VAL A 102 -6.79 -7.43 5.79
C VAL A 102 -5.29 -7.60 6.08
N SER A 103 -4.94 -8.58 6.91
CA SER A 103 -3.52 -8.91 7.10
C SER A 103 -2.91 -9.37 5.76
N PRO A 104 -1.81 -8.75 5.27
CA PRO A 104 -1.14 -9.16 4.04
C PRO A 104 -0.20 -10.37 4.22
N VAL A 105 0.07 -10.75 5.47
CA VAL A 105 1.03 -11.80 5.82
C VAL A 105 0.42 -13.17 5.60
N LYS A 106 1.18 -14.08 4.98
CA LYS A 106 0.81 -15.49 4.86
C LYS A 106 0.83 -16.12 6.26
N LYS A 107 -0.31 -16.62 6.71
CA LYS A 107 -0.37 -17.41 7.94
C LYS A 107 0.37 -18.73 7.68
N VAL A 108 1.30 -19.05 8.57
CA VAL A 108 2.04 -20.32 8.59
C VAL A 108 1.20 -21.38 9.31
#